data_AF-A0A813AWL8-F1
#
_entry.id   AF-A0A813AWL8-F1
#
_cell.length_a   1.000
_cell.length_b   1.000
_cell.length_c   1.000
_cell.angle_alpha   90.00
_cell.angle_beta   90.00
_cell.angle_gamma   90.00
#
_symmetry.space_group_name_H-M   'P 1'
#
loop_
_entity.id
_entity.type
_entity.pdbx_description
1 polymer ?
#
loop_
_entity_poly.entity_id
_entity_poly.type
_entity_poly.pdbx_seq_one_letter_code
_entity_poly.pdbx_strand_id
1 'polypeptide(L)'
;MICPFAKAWHQILTKTGETLTSQSTLTMLSSCKDYPLFDVEAMAKMTDVELMEKYGSGDNARLGVMDVFRILLPPRMLWVIGITGYFVFRYYEAHCQRHGASFLYVPRPLHLPKSQAFSLLNAFFPGMFPVDVEDA
;
A
#
# COMPACT_ATOMS: atom_id res chain seq x y z
N MET A 1 3.55 -51.99 11.20
CA MET A 1 4.66 -51.96 10.22
C MET A 1 4.30 -50.91 9.18
N ILE A 2 4.68 -49.65 9.39
CA ILE A 2 4.27 -48.51 8.56
C ILE A 2 5.32 -48.34 7.46
N CYS A 3 4.88 -48.36 6.20
CA CYS A 3 5.72 -48.47 5.02
C CYS A 3 6.85 -47.42 4.99
N PRO A 4 8.11 -47.81 4.72
CA PRO A 4 9.24 -46.88 4.60
C PRO A 4 9.04 -45.82 3.50
N PHE A 5 8.15 -46.12 2.54
CA PHE A 5 7.72 -45.20 1.50
C PHE A 5 7.01 -43.95 2.06
N ALA A 6 6.14 -44.09 3.06
CA ALA A 6 5.40 -42.96 3.62
C ALA A 6 6.31 -41.93 4.33
N LYS A 7 7.37 -42.42 5.00
CA LYS A 7 8.38 -41.55 5.64
C LYS A 7 9.24 -40.82 4.60
N ALA A 8 9.60 -41.49 3.51
CA ALA A 8 10.39 -40.88 2.43
C ALA A 8 9.60 -39.76 1.71
N TRP A 9 8.31 -39.98 1.44
CA TRP A 9 7.46 -38.96 0.83
C TRP A 9 7.22 -37.76 1.75
N HIS A 10 7.08 -37.97 3.05
CA HIS A 10 6.95 -36.87 4.02
C HIS A 10 8.21 -36.00 4.08
N GLN A 11 9.42 -36.58 3.99
CA GLN A 11 10.67 -35.83 3.95
C GLN A 11 10.88 -35.07 2.63
N ILE A 12 10.44 -35.64 1.50
CA ILE A 12 10.53 -34.98 0.19
C ILE A 12 9.59 -33.78 0.14
N LEU A 13 8.34 -33.92 0.62
CA LEU A 13 7.36 -32.83 0.67
C LEU A 13 7.78 -31.67 1.58
N THR A 14 8.42 -31.96 2.72
CA THR A 14 8.94 -30.90 3.60
C THR A 14 10.12 -30.16 2.97
N LYS A 15 11.01 -30.86 2.26
CA LYS A 15 12.19 -30.24 1.65
C LYS A 15 11.89 -29.42 0.39
N THR A 16 10.89 -29.80 -0.40
CA THR A 16 10.48 -29.01 -1.57
C THR A 16 9.72 -27.74 -1.18
N GLY A 17 8.94 -27.78 -0.09
CA GLY A 17 8.26 -26.61 0.46
C GLY A 17 9.22 -25.48 0.84
N GLU A 18 10.31 -25.81 1.54
CA GLU A 18 11.33 -24.83 1.96
C GLU A 18 12.02 -24.11 0.79
N THR A 19 12.13 -24.76 -0.38
CA THR A 19 12.78 -24.18 -1.57
C THR A 19 11.86 -23.37 -2.48
N LEU A 20 10.54 -23.53 -2.36
CA LEU A 20 9.56 -22.88 -3.23
C LEU A 20 8.88 -21.67 -2.59
N THR A 21 8.90 -21.56 -1.26
CA THR A 21 8.25 -20.48 -0.52
C THR A 21 9.30 -19.50 0.02
N SER A 22 9.09 -18.20 -0.19
CA SER A 22 9.98 -17.18 0.38
C SER A 22 10.01 -17.28 1.91
N GLN A 23 11.14 -16.96 2.56
CA GLN A 23 11.24 -17.00 4.03
C GLN A 23 10.15 -16.18 4.74
N SER A 24 9.68 -15.11 4.11
CA SER A 24 8.53 -14.33 4.58
C SER A 24 7.25 -15.19 4.69
N THR A 25 6.95 -16.02 3.69
CA THR A 25 5.78 -16.91 3.73
C THR A 25 5.92 -18.04 4.76
N LEU A 26 7.13 -18.58 4.98
CA LEU A 26 7.36 -19.57 6.03
C LEU A 26 7.14 -18.99 7.44
N THR A 27 7.52 -17.73 7.66
CA THR A 27 7.31 -17.05 8.94
C THR A 27 5.82 -16.76 9.20
N MET A 28 5.07 -16.47 8.14
CA MET A 28 3.62 -16.34 8.22
C MET A 28 2.96 -17.69 8.52
N LEU A 29 3.38 -18.76 7.83
CA LEU A 29 2.87 -20.11 8.04
C LEU A 29 3.16 -20.65 9.44
N SER A 30 4.38 -20.43 9.98
CA SER A 30 4.72 -20.86 11.34
C SER A 30 3.93 -20.12 12.43
N SER A 31 3.36 -18.96 12.09
CA SER A 31 2.53 -18.17 12.98
C SER A 31 1.05 -18.52 12.87
N CYS A 32 0.65 -19.31 11.86
CA CYS A 32 -0.71 -19.80 11.72
C CYS A 32 -0.96 -20.95 12.69
N LYS A 33 -2.00 -20.84 13.52
CA LYS A 33 -2.50 -21.96 14.31
C LYS A 33 -3.24 -22.91 13.37
N ASP A 34 -3.01 -24.21 13.53
CA ASP A 34 -3.78 -25.22 12.81
C ASP A 34 -5.27 -25.02 13.08
N TYR A 35 -6.03 -24.76 12.01
CA TYR A 35 -7.47 -24.62 12.10
C TYR A 35 -8.07 -26.02 12.05
N PRO A 36 -8.70 -26.52 13.13
CA PRO A 36 -9.36 -27.81 13.06
C PRO A 36 -10.52 -27.71 12.06
N LEU A 37 -10.39 -28.40 10.93
CA LEU A 37 -11.50 -28.60 10.00
C LEU A 37 -12.49 -29.59 10.64
N PHE A 38 -13.39 -29.04 11.46
CA PHE A 38 -14.56 -29.69 12.04
C PHE A 38 -14.26 -30.85 13.00
N ASP A 39 -14.43 -30.60 14.29
CA ASP A 39 -14.57 -31.67 15.28
C ASP A 39 -15.99 -32.23 15.19
N VAL A 40 -16.14 -33.27 14.37
CA VAL A 40 -17.42 -33.96 14.08
C VAL A 40 -18.10 -34.45 15.36
N GLU A 41 -17.31 -34.78 16.39
CA GLU A 41 -17.82 -35.28 17.67
C GLU A 41 -18.39 -34.16 18.55
N ALA A 42 -17.80 -32.97 18.47
CA ALA A 42 -18.30 -31.77 19.14
C ALA A 42 -19.51 -31.15 18.40
N MET A 43 -19.52 -31.19 17.07
CA MET A 43 -20.65 -30.70 16.27
C MET A 43 -21.89 -31.59 16.38
N ALA A 44 -21.73 -32.92 16.49
CA ALA A 44 -22.86 -33.84 16.66
C ALA A 44 -23.59 -33.70 18.01
N LYS A 45 -22.97 -33.06 19.01
CA LYS A 45 -23.57 -32.81 20.33
C LYS A 45 -24.26 -31.45 20.45
N MET A 46 -24.00 -30.53 19.52
CA MET A 46 -24.62 -29.20 19.52
C MET A 46 -25.92 -29.24 18.71
N THR A 47 -26.94 -28.55 19.20
CA THR A 47 -28.19 -28.41 18.44
C THR A 47 -27.99 -27.45 17.27
N ASP A 48 -28.68 -27.67 16.15
CA ASP A 48 -28.55 -26.83 14.93
C ASP A 48 -28.79 -25.33 15.20
N VAL A 49 -29.61 -25.02 16.22
CA VAL A 49 -29.88 -23.65 16.68
C VAL A 49 -28.63 -23.03 17.34
N GLU A 50 -27.94 -23.79 18.19
CA GLU A 50 -26.71 -23.37 18.87
C GLU A 50 -25.53 -23.25 17.90
N LEU A 51 -25.51 -24.10 16.86
CA LEU A 51 -24.57 -24.00 15.75
C LEU A 51 -24.80 -22.71 14.94
N MET A 52 -26.06 -22.41 14.61
CA MET A 52 -26.41 -21.17 13.93
C MET A 52 -26.09 -19.93 14.77
N GLU A 53 -26.23 -19.97 16.09
CA GLU A 53 -25.88 -18.83 16.95
C GLU A 53 -24.37 -18.60 17.04
N LYS A 54 -23.59 -19.69 17.12
CA LYS A 54 -22.12 -19.65 17.22
C LYS A 54 -21.43 -19.21 15.93
N TYR A 55 -21.96 -19.59 14.77
CA TYR A 55 -21.39 -19.24 13.46
C TYR A 55 -22.15 -18.12 12.73
N GLY A 56 -23.43 -17.91 13.01
CA GLY A 56 -24.23 -16.81 12.45
C GLY A 56 -23.89 -15.45 13.05
N SER A 57 -23.23 -15.41 14.22
CA SER A 57 -22.75 -14.18 14.84
C SER A 57 -21.37 -13.72 14.34
N GLY A 58 -20.72 -14.51 13.47
CA GLY A 58 -19.35 -14.29 13.02
C GLY A 58 -19.15 -13.24 11.92
N ASP A 59 -20.22 -12.82 11.24
CA ASP A 59 -20.11 -11.97 10.04
C ASP A 59 -20.56 -10.52 10.25
N ASN A 60 -20.84 -10.12 11.49
CA ASN A 60 -21.01 -8.71 11.84
C ASN A 60 -19.72 -8.19 12.47
N ALA A 61 -18.64 -8.20 11.69
CA ALA A 61 -17.52 -7.30 11.96
C ALA A 61 -18.06 -5.88 11.83
N ARG A 62 -18.61 -5.36 12.94
CA ARG A 62 -18.89 -3.94 13.17
C ARG A 62 -17.53 -3.23 13.23
N LEU A 63 -16.83 -3.21 12.11
CA LEU A 63 -15.72 -2.32 11.88
C LEU A 63 -16.33 -0.93 11.83
N GLY A 64 -16.43 -0.31 13.01
CA GLY A 64 -16.80 1.08 13.12
C GLY A 64 -15.86 1.89 12.23
N VAL A 65 -16.38 2.93 11.56
CA VAL A 65 -15.57 3.83 10.72
C VAL A 65 -14.32 4.30 11.46
N MET A 66 -14.40 4.53 12.77
CA MET A 66 -13.23 4.86 13.62
C MET A 66 -12.17 3.77 13.70
N ASP A 67 -12.56 2.49 13.72
CA ASP A 67 -11.63 1.36 13.75
C ASP A 67 -10.95 1.18 12.39
N VAL A 68 -11.69 1.41 11.31
CA VAL A 68 -11.14 1.48 9.95
C VAL A 68 -10.13 2.62 9.85
N PHE A 69 -10.42 3.83 10.32
CA PHE A 69 -9.45 4.93 10.28
C PHE A 69 -8.21 4.67 11.15
N ARG A 70 -8.35 3.99 12.29
CA ARG A 70 -7.23 3.67 13.18
C ARG A 70 -6.33 2.56 12.62
N ILE A 71 -6.91 1.59 11.91
CA ILE A 71 -6.17 0.49 11.27
C ILE A 71 -5.60 0.93 9.92
N LEU A 72 -6.35 1.71 9.13
CA LEU A 72 -6.01 2.07 7.75
C LEU A 72 -5.03 3.23 7.67
N LEU A 73 -4.89 4.06 8.71
CA LEU A 73 -4.02 5.23 8.70
C LEU A 73 -2.81 5.10 9.63
N PRO A 74 -1.78 4.30 9.27
CA PRO A 74 -0.52 4.26 9.98
C PRO A 74 0.10 5.67 10.09
N PRO A 75 0.72 6.02 11.23
CA PRO A 75 1.34 7.33 11.42
C PRO A 75 2.43 7.64 10.39
N ARG A 76 3.06 6.60 9.80
CA ARG A 76 4.04 6.74 8.72
C ARG A 76 3.41 7.30 7.43
N MET A 77 2.15 6.94 7.14
CA MET A 77 1.47 7.40 5.93
C MET A 77 1.11 8.89 6.02
N LEU A 78 0.72 9.35 7.20
CA LEU A 78 0.50 10.78 7.48
C LEU A 78 1.73 11.63 7.20
N TRP A 79 2.92 11.13 7.57
CA TRP A 79 4.18 11.83 7.26
C TRP A 79 4.42 11.96 5.77
N VAL A 80 4.21 10.89 5.00
CA VAL A 80 4.39 10.92 3.54
C VAL A 80 3.38 11.87 2.89
N ILE A 81 2.11 11.81 3.31
CA ILE A 81 1.06 12.73 2.82
C ILE A 81 1.39 14.17 3.18
N GLY A 82 1.86 14.43 4.40
CA GLY A 82 2.27 15.75 4.86
C GLY A 82 3.45 16.31 4.08
N ILE A 83 4.50 15.50 3.89
CA ILE A 83 5.68 15.88 3.10
C ILE A 83 5.28 16.17 1.66
N THR A 84 4.51 15.28 1.04
CA THR A 84 4.04 15.45 -0.34
C THR A 84 3.16 16.69 -0.47
N GLY A 85 2.24 16.89 0.47
CA GLY A 85 1.37 18.08 0.53
C GLY A 85 2.18 19.38 0.69
N TYR A 86 3.22 19.37 1.52
CA TYR A 86 4.13 20.52 1.67
C TYR A 86 4.84 20.87 0.36
N PHE A 87 5.40 19.88 -0.34
CA PHE A 87 6.07 20.11 -1.63
C PHE A 87 5.09 20.60 -2.69
N VAL A 88 3.90 20.00 -2.77
CA VAL A 88 2.84 20.44 -3.67
C VAL A 88 2.45 21.89 -3.35
N PHE A 89 2.17 22.22 -2.10
CA PHE A 89 1.81 23.57 -1.70
C PHE A 89 2.88 24.60 -2.10
N ARG A 90 4.15 24.32 -1.80
CA ARG A 90 5.29 25.17 -2.19
C ARG A 90 5.42 25.31 -3.70
N TYR A 91 5.16 24.24 -4.45
CA TYR A 91 5.17 24.26 -5.91
C TYR A 91 4.08 25.19 -6.46
N TYR A 92 2.86 25.09 -5.94
CA TYR A 92 1.73 25.93 -6.35
C TYR A 92 1.98 27.41 -6.04
N GLU A 93 2.55 27.76 -4.88
CA GLU A 93 2.93 29.15 -4.59
C GLU A 93 3.97 29.70 -5.56
N ALA A 94 4.96 28.88 -5.94
CA ALA A 94 6.05 29.31 -6.80
C ALA A 94 5.65 29.41 -8.29
N HIS A 95 4.81 28.50 -8.78
CA HIS A 95 4.57 28.31 -10.22
C HIS A 95 3.15 28.65 -10.69
N CYS A 96 2.19 28.83 -9.78
CA CYS A 96 0.83 29.21 -10.13
C CYS A 96 0.56 30.67 -9.73
N GLN A 97 -0.33 31.32 -10.48
CA GLN A 97 -0.92 32.61 -10.12
C GLN A 97 -2.41 32.40 -9.82
N ARG A 98 -2.93 33.12 -8.83
CA ARG A 98 -4.38 33.13 -8.57
C ARG A 98 -5.05 33.97 -9.66
N HIS A 99 -6.03 33.37 -10.32
CA HIS A 99 -6.76 34.04 -11.39
C HIS A 99 -7.89 34.90 -10.79
N GLY A 100 -7.64 36.19 -10.62
CA GLY A 100 -8.63 37.19 -10.21
C GLY A 100 -9.33 36.87 -8.86
N ALA A 101 -10.65 37.10 -8.82
CA ALA A 101 -11.51 36.89 -7.64
C ALA A 101 -11.86 35.41 -7.35
N SER A 102 -11.31 34.47 -8.13
CA SER A 102 -11.61 33.04 -8.03
C SER A 102 -10.56 32.31 -7.20
N PHE A 103 -10.96 31.27 -6.47
CA PHE A 103 -10.04 30.37 -5.74
C PHE A 103 -9.23 29.42 -6.65
N LEU A 104 -9.26 29.63 -7.97
CA LEU A 104 -8.57 28.79 -8.95
C LEU A 104 -7.11 29.24 -9.10
N TYR A 105 -6.20 28.28 -8.94
CA TYR A 105 -4.79 28.43 -9.28
C TYR A 105 -4.59 28.05 -10.75
N VAL A 106 -4.11 28.99 -11.55
CA VAL A 106 -3.76 28.77 -12.95
C VAL A 106 -2.22 28.77 -13.05
N PRO A 107 -1.61 27.79 -13.74
CA PRO A 107 -0.17 27.78 -13.95
C PRO A 107 0.25 29.04 -14.72
N ARG A 108 1.42 29.59 -14.42
CA ARG A 108 1.97 30.73 -15.18
C ARG A 108 2.15 30.34 -16.65
N PRO A 109 1.89 31.24 -17.60
CA PRO A 109 2.13 30.97 -19.00
C PRO A 109 3.59 30.58 -19.22
N LEU A 110 3.82 29.46 -19.91
CA LEU A 110 5.16 29.02 -20.29
C LEU A 110 5.66 29.94 -21.40
N HIS A 111 6.69 30.75 -21.11
CA HIS A 111 7.33 31.56 -22.13
C HIS A 111 8.14 30.67 -23.07
N LEU A 112 7.95 30.85 -24.38
CA LEU A 112 8.77 30.17 -25.37
C LEU A 112 10.20 30.76 -25.32
N PRO A 113 11.24 29.92 -25.38
CA PRO A 113 12.61 30.41 -25.50
C PRO A 113 12.82 31.04 -26.89
N LYS A 114 13.47 32.21 -26.94
CA LYS A 114 13.79 32.95 -28.18
C LYS A 114 14.74 32.18 -29.09
N SER A 115 15.47 31.19 -28.56
CA SER A 115 16.36 30.32 -29.32
C SER A 115 16.28 28.87 -28.87
N GLN A 116 16.49 27.93 -29.81
CA GLN A 116 16.57 26.48 -29.52
C GLN A 116 17.98 26.05 -29.05
N ALA A 117 18.89 27.01 -28.83
CA ALA A 117 20.27 26.74 -28.45
C ALA A 117 20.39 26.57 -26.94
N PHE A 118 20.09 25.37 -26.44
CA PHE A 118 20.30 25.02 -25.04
C PHE A 118 21.77 24.69 -24.78
N SER A 119 22.47 25.56 -24.05
CA SER A 119 23.81 25.25 -23.55
C SER A 119 23.74 24.33 -22.33
N LEU A 120 24.68 23.39 -22.20
CA LEU A 120 24.76 22.48 -21.03
C LEU A 120 24.81 23.24 -19.70
N LEU A 121 25.46 24.40 -19.67
CA LEU A 121 25.55 25.27 -18.50
C LEU A 121 24.17 25.79 -18.04
N ASN A 122 23.27 26.03 -18.99
CA ASN A 122 21.91 26.47 -18.72
C ASN A 122 21.07 25.31 -18.14
N ALA A 123 21.28 24.09 -18.62
CA ALA A 123 20.59 22.89 -18.11
C ALA A 123 20.96 22.56 -16.65
N PHE A 124 22.21 22.76 -16.24
CA PHE A 124 22.66 22.46 -14.87
C PHE A 124 22.52 23.65 -13.90
N PHE A 125 22.59 24.89 -14.40
CA PHE A 125 22.54 26.11 -13.58
C PHE A 125 21.55 27.14 -14.14
N PRO A 126 20.24 26.83 -14.16
CA PRO A 126 19.23 27.70 -14.77
C PRO A 126 19.08 29.07 -14.05
N GLY A 127 19.54 29.18 -12.80
CA GLY A 127 19.52 30.44 -12.06
C GLY A 127 20.69 31.39 -12.35
N MET A 128 21.85 30.89 -12.80
CA MET A 128 23.01 31.73 -13.15
C MET A 128 23.12 31.99 -14.65
N PHE A 129 22.57 31.10 -15.48
CA PHE A 129 22.53 31.24 -16.94
C PHE A 129 21.08 31.09 -17.42
N PRO A 130 20.22 32.10 -17.22
CA PRO A 130 18.84 32.02 -17.66
C PRO A 130 18.73 31.88 -19.19
N VAL A 131 17.74 31.11 -19.67
CA VAL A 131 17.39 31.06 -21.10
C VAL A 131 16.70 32.36 -21.48
N ASP A 132 17.10 32.98 -22.59
CA ASP A 132 16.37 34.10 -23.17
C ASP A 132 14.97 33.66 -23.62
N VAL A 133 13.93 34.21 -22.99
CA VAL A 133 12.52 33.92 -23.25
C VAL A 133 11.82 35.12 -23.88
N GLU A 134 10.77 34.87 -24.66
CA GLU A 134 9.90 35.91 -25.22
C GLU A 134 9.16 36.67 -24.11
N ASP A 135 9.31 37.99 -24.14
CA ASP A 135 8.56 38.91 -23.28
C ASP A 135 7.11 38.94 -23.77
N ALA A 136 6.16 38.78 -22.83
CA ALA A 136 4.73 38.64 -23.11
C ALA A 136 4.11 39.87 -23.81
#